data_AF-A0A7R9BV47-F1
#
_entry.id   AF-A0A7R9BV47-F1
#
_cell.length_a   1.000
_cell.length_b   1.000
_cell.length_c   1.000
_cell.angle_alpha   90.00
_cell.angle_beta   90.00
_cell.angle_gamma   90.00
#
_symmetry.space_group_name_H-M   'P 1'
#
loop_
_entity.id
_entity.type
_entity.pdbx_description
1 polymer ?
#
loop_
_entity_poly.entity_id
_entity_poly.type
_entity_poly.pdbx_seq_one_letter_code
_entity_poly.pdbx_strand_id
1 'polypeptide(L)'
;MELLGPAADAFCNLAGGGVVAGSRSVTMPLGAAALLVWCLLASRASGAAAMGTPYNNPTEFPEGSCQTIASTVLVEKQVVDDNGHVIRRCESELPVSKCEGACYSQSQPSLRYPSLYKKMCLCCKEEQLRDRRVTLNRCYNPEGERIVGTDGYLEVEIQEPVGCACRVCQTMA
;
A
#
# COMPACT_ATOMS: atom_id res chain seq x y z
N MET A 1 13.59 -8.35 -20.02
CA MET A 1 12.28 -7.77 -19.65
C MET A 1 12.49 -7.06 -18.32
N GLU A 2 12.86 -5.78 -18.40
CA GLU A 2 12.95 -4.91 -17.23
C GLU A 2 11.52 -4.53 -16.82
N LEU A 3 11.10 -5.00 -15.64
CA LEU A 3 9.87 -4.54 -15.02
C LEU A 3 10.14 -3.16 -14.42
N LEU A 4 9.57 -2.13 -15.04
CA LEU A 4 9.40 -0.81 -14.46
C LEU A 4 8.59 -0.93 -13.17
N GLY A 5 9.27 -0.94 -12.02
CA GLY A 5 8.66 -0.78 -10.71
C GLY A 5 8.24 0.69 -10.51
N PRO A 6 7.04 0.99 -10.02
CA PRO A 6 6.66 2.36 -9.70
C PRO A 6 7.35 2.84 -8.41
N ALA A 7 7.67 4.13 -8.42
CA ALA A 7 8.30 4.95 -7.39
C ALA A 7 7.86 4.66 -5.94
N ALA A 8 8.79 4.16 -5.12
CA ALA A 8 8.62 4.08 -3.66
C ALA A 8 9.01 5.38 -2.92
N ASP A 9 9.54 6.39 -3.62
CA ASP A 9 10.09 7.61 -2.98
C ASP A 9 9.09 8.77 -2.77
N ALA A 10 7.87 8.68 -3.31
CA ALA A 10 6.99 9.85 -3.38
C ALA A 10 6.12 10.13 -2.13
N PHE A 11 5.99 9.20 -1.18
CA PHE A 11 4.95 9.31 -0.14
C PHE A 11 5.40 9.81 1.24
N CYS A 12 6.69 10.02 1.49
CA CYS A 12 7.14 10.49 2.81
C CYS A 12 6.96 12.00 3.08
N ASN A 13 6.51 12.81 2.11
CA ASN A 13 6.55 14.28 2.22
C ASN A 13 5.18 15.00 2.30
N LEU A 14 4.03 14.32 2.34
CA LEU A 14 2.73 14.98 2.11
C LEU A 14 1.76 15.13 3.30
N ALA A 15 2.15 14.79 4.54
CA ALA A 15 1.27 14.99 5.70
C ALA A 15 1.74 16.15 6.59
N GLY A 16 1.50 17.38 6.14
CA GLY A 16 1.80 18.61 6.88
C GLY A 16 0.80 19.74 6.59
N GLY A 17 -0.50 19.43 6.61
CA GLY A 17 -1.56 20.43 6.47
C GLY A 17 -1.99 20.97 7.84
N GLY A 18 -1.55 22.18 8.17
CA GLY A 18 -1.99 22.92 9.36
C GLY A 18 -3.46 23.32 9.27
N VAL A 19 -4.21 23.09 10.36
CA VAL A 19 -5.58 23.57 10.53
C VAL A 19 -5.52 25.02 11.04
N VAL A 20 -5.85 25.97 10.17
CA VAL A 20 -6.15 27.36 10.54
C VAL A 20 -7.54 27.42 11.17
N ALA A 21 -7.61 27.81 12.44
CA ALA A 21 -8.85 28.06 13.15
C ALA A 21 -9.53 29.32 12.61
N GLY A 22 -10.61 29.15 11.82
CA GLY A 22 -11.48 30.24 11.40
C GLY A 22 -12.45 30.62 12.51
N SER A 23 -12.28 31.80 13.10
CA SER A 23 -13.24 32.41 14.02
C SER A 23 -14.46 32.92 13.24
N ARG A 24 -15.63 32.32 13.48
CA ARG A 24 -16.91 32.89 13.03
C ARG A 24 -17.44 33.86 14.09
N SER A 25 -17.43 35.15 13.79
CA SER A 25 -18.15 36.17 14.55
C SER A 25 -19.64 36.03 14.27
N VAL A 26 -20.43 35.68 15.29
CA VAL A 26 -21.90 35.71 15.23
C VAL A 26 -22.37 37.02 15.85
N THR A 27 -22.92 37.89 15.02
CA THR A 27 -23.62 39.11 15.43
C THR A 27 -25.03 38.73 15.92
N MET A 28 -25.36 39.01 17.18
CA MET A 28 -26.72 38.84 17.71
C MET A 28 -27.46 40.19 17.72
N PRO A 29 -28.75 40.25 17.37
CA PRO A 29 -29.57 41.43 17.59
C PRO A 29 -30.10 41.47 19.04
N LEU A 30 -30.18 42.69 19.57
CA LEU A 30 -30.69 43.03 20.90
C LEU A 30 -32.18 42.69 21.02
N GLY A 31 -32.57 42.01 22.09
CA GLY A 31 -33.97 41.90 22.47
C GLY A 31 -34.20 41.07 23.73
N ALA A 32 -34.84 41.70 24.72
CA ALA A 32 -35.49 41.13 25.89
C ALA A 32 -34.60 40.67 27.05
N ALA A 33 -34.42 41.60 27.99
CA ALA A 33 -34.17 41.31 29.39
C ALA A 33 -35.29 40.45 29.99
N ALA A 34 -34.96 39.33 30.61
CA ALA A 34 -35.64 38.79 31.79
C ALA A 34 -34.85 37.58 32.34
N LEU A 35 -34.77 37.50 33.66
CA LEU A 35 -34.36 36.33 34.46
C LEU A 35 -32.84 36.11 34.63
N LEU A 36 -32.22 37.06 35.32
CA LEU A 36 -31.12 36.74 36.25
C LEU A 36 -31.69 35.92 37.42
N VAL A 37 -30.86 35.07 38.03
CA VAL A 37 -31.15 34.13 39.14
C VAL A 37 -31.49 32.71 38.68
N TRP A 38 -30.46 31.99 38.20
CA TRP A 38 -30.22 30.56 38.39
C TRP A 38 -28.78 30.22 37.94
N CYS A 39 -27.79 30.95 38.47
CA CYS A 39 -26.37 30.76 38.11
C CYS A 39 -25.45 30.66 39.34
N LEU A 40 -25.95 30.09 40.45
CA LEU A 40 -25.18 29.88 41.69
C LEU A 40 -25.31 28.45 42.26
N LEU A 41 -25.37 27.46 41.36
CA LEU A 41 -24.92 26.09 41.66
C LEU A 41 -23.82 25.71 40.65
N ALA A 42 -22.72 26.46 40.68
CA ALA A 42 -21.39 25.87 40.52
C ALA A 42 -21.22 24.87 41.69
N SER A 43 -20.59 23.71 41.60
CA SER A 43 -19.52 23.25 40.72
C SER A 43 -19.27 21.78 41.07
N ARG A 44 -19.25 20.91 40.07
CA ARG A 44 -18.42 19.67 39.98
C ARG A 44 -18.90 18.85 38.78
N ALA A 45 -18.67 19.37 37.59
CA ALA A 45 -18.40 18.46 36.48
C ALA A 45 -16.94 18.03 36.65
N SER A 46 -16.74 16.83 37.19
CA SER A 46 -15.43 16.19 37.23
C SER A 46 -14.89 16.16 35.80
N GLY A 47 -13.88 16.99 35.53
CA GLY A 47 -13.08 16.86 34.33
C GLY A 47 -12.47 15.46 34.36
N ALA A 48 -13.00 14.56 33.55
CA ALA A 48 -12.29 13.36 33.17
C ALA A 48 -11.11 13.84 32.33
N ALA A 49 -9.94 13.97 32.98
CA ALA A 49 -8.69 13.97 32.28
C ALA A 49 -8.65 12.65 31.52
N ALA A 50 -8.89 12.68 30.21
CA ALA A 50 -8.48 11.60 29.33
C ALA A 50 -6.96 11.54 29.43
N MET A 51 -6.47 10.75 30.38
CA MET A 51 -5.10 10.32 30.45
C MET A 51 -4.78 9.73 29.08
N GLY A 52 -3.94 10.44 28.33
CA GLY A 52 -3.30 9.90 27.15
C GLY A 52 -2.70 8.55 27.51
N THR A 53 -3.02 7.54 26.72
CA THR A 53 -2.52 6.18 26.91
C THR A 53 -0.98 6.22 26.95
N PRO A 54 -0.35 5.52 27.91
CA PRO A 54 1.09 5.38 27.92
C PRO A 54 1.55 4.70 26.62
N TYR A 55 2.65 5.20 26.08
CA TYR A 55 3.33 4.76 24.87
C TYR A 55 3.34 3.23 24.77
N ASN A 56 2.47 2.68 23.91
CA ASN A 56 2.43 1.25 23.66
C ASN A 56 3.70 0.84 22.89
N ASN A 57 4.18 -0.33 23.28
CA ASN A 57 5.23 -1.14 22.69
C ASN A 57 5.60 -0.77 21.22
N PRO A 58 6.89 -0.53 20.88
CA PRO A 58 7.33 -0.24 19.51
C PRO A 58 7.09 -1.37 18.49
N THR A 59 6.39 -2.44 18.86
CA THR A 59 5.93 -3.49 17.96
C THR A 59 4.52 -3.26 17.41
N GLU A 60 3.75 -2.29 17.93
CA GLU A 60 2.41 -1.93 17.42
C GLU A 60 2.48 -0.62 16.64
N PHE A 61 2.86 -0.73 15.37
CA PHE A 61 2.65 0.35 14.41
C PHE A 61 1.15 0.44 14.09
N PRO A 62 0.58 1.65 13.89
CA PRO A 62 -0.80 1.75 13.43
C PRO A 62 -0.95 0.91 12.15
N GLU A 63 -1.91 -0.01 12.16
CA GLU A 63 -2.10 -0.96 11.07
C GLU A 63 -2.41 -0.18 9.79
N GLY A 64 -1.49 -0.24 8.83
CA GLY A 64 -1.71 0.26 7.47
C GLY A 64 -2.73 -0.62 6.74
N SER A 65 -3.36 -0.10 5.70
CA SER A 65 -4.38 -0.80 4.91
C SER A 65 -3.76 -1.71 3.83
N CYS A 66 -2.75 -2.51 4.18
CA CYS A 66 -2.07 -3.41 3.25
C CYS A 66 -2.84 -4.72 3.06
N GLN A 67 -3.18 -5.07 1.82
CA GLN A 67 -4.03 -6.21 1.49
C GLN A 67 -3.51 -6.98 0.27
N THR A 68 -3.84 -8.27 0.23
CA THR A 68 -3.64 -9.11 -0.96
C THR A 68 -4.88 -9.04 -1.82
N ILE A 69 -4.74 -8.57 -3.05
CA ILE A 69 -5.83 -8.44 -4.01
C ILE A 69 -5.51 -9.18 -5.30
N ALA A 70 -6.55 -9.65 -6.01
CA ALA A 70 -6.38 -10.26 -7.32
C ALA A 70 -6.34 -9.20 -8.42
N SER A 71 -5.44 -9.37 -9.39
CA SER A 71 -5.33 -8.53 -10.57
C SER A 71 -5.14 -9.39 -11.82
N THR A 72 -5.82 -9.05 -12.91
CA THR A 72 -5.63 -9.73 -14.20
C THR A 72 -4.34 -9.23 -14.84
N VAL A 73 -3.49 -10.16 -15.27
CA VAL A 73 -2.25 -9.85 -15.99
C VAL A 73 -2.12 -10.74 -17.23
N LEU A 74 -1.50 -10.22 -18.28
CA LEU A 74 -1.09 -11.01 -19.43
C LEU A 74 0.25 -11.67 -19.12
N VAL A 75 0.27 -13.00 -19.04
CA VAL A 75 1.49 -13.79 -18.88
C VAL A 75 1.92 -14.29 -20.27
N GLU A 76 3.14 -13.95 -20.68
CA GLU A 76 3.76 -14.43 -21.93
C GLU A 76 5.00 -15.26 -21.59
N LYS A 77 5.18 -16.38 -22.28
CA LYS A 77 6.39 -17.20 -22.24
C LYS A 77 6.83 -17.56 -23.66
N GLN A 78 8.10 -17.32 -23.93
CA GLN A 78 8.76 -17.79 -25.16
C GLN A 78 9.46 -19.11 -24.88
N VAL A 79 9.26 -20.08 -25.77
CA VAL A 79 9.98 -21.36 -25.78
C VAL A 79 11.09 -21.24 -26.80
N VAL A 80 12.30 -21.56 -26.37
CA VAL A 80 13.53 -21.40 -27.14
C VAL A 80 14.15 -22.78 -27.39
N ASP A 81 14.69 -23.02 -28.58
CA ASP A 81 15.47 -24.22 -28.89
C ASP A 81 16.87 -24.18 -28.26
N ASP A 82 17.63 -25.27 -28.42
CA ASP A 82 19.01 -25.37 -27.91
C ASP A 82 19.98 -24.36 -28.56
N ASN A 83 19.61 -23.78 -29.70
CA ASN A 83 20.39 -22.80 -30.44
C ASN A 83 20.03 -21.35 -30.06
N GLY A 84 19.04 -21.14 -29.20
CA GLY A 84 18.58 -19.81 -28.80
C GLY A 84 17.47 -19.22 -29.68
N HIS A 85 16.91 -19.96 -30.64
CA HIS A 85 15.80 -19.50 -31.47
C HIS A 85 14.45 -19.74 -30.80
N VAL A 86 13.57 -18.75 -30.88
CA VAL A 86 12.18 -18.88 -30.41
C VAL A 86 11.44 -19.84 -31.34
N ILE A 87 10.93 -20.95 -30.79
CA ILE A 87 10.13 -21.93 -31.53
C ILE A 87 8.64 -21.71 -31.37
N ARG A 88 8.21 -21.09 -30.26
CA ARG A 88 6.83 -20.63 -30.05
C ARG A 88 6.73 -19.63 -28.92
N ARG A 89 5.72 -18.77 -28.99
CA ARG A 89 5.33 -17.83 -27.93
C ARG A 89 3.94 -18.19 -27.44
N CYS A 90 3.77 -18.37 -26.14
CA CYS A 90 2.48 -18.65 -25.53
C CYS A 90 2.08 -17.54 -24.57
N GLU A 91 0.80 -17.19 -24.57
CA GLU A 91 0.24 -16.16 -23.69
C GLU A 91 -1.12 -16.56 -23.11
N SER A 92 -1.47 -15.97 -21.97
CA SER A 92 -2.83 -16.01 -21.43
C SER A 92 -3.05 -14.90 -20.41
N GLU A 93 -4.29 -14.43 -20.33
CA GLU A 93 -4.70 -13.49 -19.27
C GLU A 93 -5.23 -14.30 -18.09
N LEU A 94 -4.63 -14.08 -16.93
CA LEU A 94 -4.98 -14.83 -15.73
C LEU A 94 -4.95 -13.93 -14.49
N PRO A 95 -5.84 -14.17 -13.51
CA PRO A 95 -5.79 -13.47 -12.24
C PRO A 95 -4.55 -13.93 -11.45
N VAL A 96 -3.81 -12.96 -10.92
CA VAL A 96 -2.63 -13.16 -10.06
C VAL A 96 -2.79 -12.29 -8.82
N SER A 97 -2.37 -12.81 -7.67
CA SER A 97 -2.35 -12.03 -6.43
C SER A 97 -1.30 -10.94 -6.48
N LYS A 98 -1.59 -9.76 -5.91
CA LYS A 98 -0.64 -8.67 -5.70
C LYS A 98 -0.87 -8.00 -4.35
N CYS A 99 0.14 -7.30 -3.85
CA CYS A 99 0.02 -6.48 -2.64
C CYS A 99 -0.35 -5.03 -2.98
N GLU A 100 -1.37 -4.50 -2.33
CA GLU A 100 -1.79 -3.11 -2.48
C GLU A 100 -2.23 -2.52 -1.14
N GLY A 101 -1.85 -1.27 -0.88
CA GLY A 101 -2.27 -0.56 0.33
C GLY A 101 -1.30 0.53 0.76
N ALA A 102 -1.69 1.26 1.81
CA ALA A 102 -0.89 2.32 2.41
C ALA A 102 -0.37 1.89 3.79
N CYS A 103 0.91 2.15 4.06
CA CYS A 103 1.55 1.84 5.34
C CYS A 103 2.01 3.12 6.04
N TYR A 104 1.88 3.14 7.36
CA TYR A 104 2.32 4.28 8.17
C TYR A 104 3.84 4.36 8.22
N SER A 105 4.38 5.50 7.79
CA SER A 105 5.82 5.79 7.82
C SER A 105 6.07 7.08 8.59
N GLN A 106 7.22 7.18 9.26
CA GLN A 106 7.59 8.35 10.04
C GLN A 106 8.99 8.83 9.68
N SER A 107 9.17 10.15 9.65
CA SER A 107 10.48 10.80 9.63
C SER A 107 10.62 11.72 10.84
N GLN A 108 11.82 11.76 11.42
CA GLN A 108 12.16 12.66 12.51
C GLN A 108 13.54 13.27 12.25
N PRO A 109 13.75 14.57 12.51
CA PRO A 109 15.09 15.17 12.44
C PRO A 109 16.08 14.46 13.39
N SER A 110 17.33 14.27 12.96
CA SER A 110 18.39 13.66 13.77
C SER A 110 19.78 13.99 13.26
N LEU A 111 20.62 14.59 14.11
CA LEU A 111 22.02 14.88 13.82
C LEU A 111 22.93 13.64 13.78
N ARG A 112 22.43 12.47 14.22
CA ARG A 112 23.21 11.21 14.23
C ARG A 112 23.32 10.54 12.86
N TYR A 113 22.49 10.93 11.90
CA TYR A 113 22.46 10.34 10.56
C TYR A 113 22.95 11.38 9.54
N PRO A 114 23.71 10.98 8.49
CA PRO A 114 24.16 11.91 7.44
C PRO A 114 23.02 12.64 6.73
N SER A 115 21.85 12.02 6.63
CA SER A 115 20.62 12.59 6.06
C SER A 115 20.00 13.69 6.93
N LEU A 116 20.48 13.90 8.16
CA LEU A 116 19.87 14.74 9.19
C LEU A 116 18.44 14.34 9.59
N TYR A 117 17.98 13.17 9.13
CA TYR A 117 16.66 12.62 9.42
C TYR A 117 16.77 11.11 9.69
N LYS A 118 16.20 10.69 10.81
CA LYS A 118 15.86 9.30 11.06
C LYS A 118 14.56 8.98 10.32
N LYS A 119 14.61 8.10 9.33
CA LYS A 119 13.44 7.62 8.58
C LYS A 119 13.09 6.21 9.03
N MET A 120 11.81 5.95 9.24
CA MET A 120 11.25 4.63 9.50
C MET A 120 10.11 4.42 8.52
N CYS A 121 10.44 3.77 7.40
CA CYS A 121 9.51 3.54 6.29
C CYS A 121 8.96 2.12 6.34
N LEU A 122 7.65 2.00 6.24
CA LEU A 122 6.95 0.74 6.06
C LEU A 122 6.35 0.68 4.65
N CYS A 123 6.53 -0.47 4.00
CA CYS A 123 6.06 -0.76 2.66
C CYS A 123 5.08 -1.93 2.71
N CYS A 124 4.01 -1.86 1.92
CA CYS A 124 3.09 -2.98 1.73
C CYS A 124 3.78 -3.99 0.82
N LYS A 125 4.19 -5.14 1.38
CA LYS A 125 4.98 -6.15 0.66
C LYS A 125 4.51 -7.55 0.98
N GLU A 126 4.94 -8.47 0.14
CA GLU A 126 4.65 -9.90 0.23
C GLU A 126 5.24 -10.46 1.54
N GLU A 127 4.44 -11.26 2.24
CA GLU A 127 4.92 -12.02 3.40
C GLU A 127 5.53 -13.34 2.98
N GLN A 128 4.87 -14.00 2.04
CA GLN A 128 5.24 -15.31 1.51
C GLN A 128 4.81 -15.39 0.04
N LEU A 129 5.64 -16.04 -0.76
CA LEU A 129 5.34 -16.38 -2.15
C LEU A 129 4.92 -17.84 -2.23
N ARG A 130 4.01 -18.14 -3.14
CA ARG A 130 3.62 -19.50 -3.50
C ARG A 130 3.77 -19.71 -4.99
N ASP A 131 4.37 -20.84 -5.35
CA ASP A 131 4.40 -21.33 -6.71
C ASP A 131 3.01 -21.85 -7.13
N ARG A 132 2.53 -21.39 -8.28
CA ARG A 132 1.30 -21.84 -8.91
C ARG A 132 1.56 -22.22 -10.35
N ARG A 133 1.19 -23.44 -10.72
CA ARG A 133 1.17 -23.85 -12.14
C ARG A 133 -0.04 -23.27 -12.85
N VAL A 134 0.20 -22.70 -14.02
CA VAL A 134 -0.82 -22.10 -14.87
C VAL A 134 -0.62 -22.53 -16.31
N THR A 135 -1.71 -22.62 -17.06
CA THR A 135 -1.69 -23.02 -18.46
C THR A 135 -1.87 -21.81 -19.35
N LEU A 136 -0.90 -21.55 -20.21
CA LEU A 136 -1.01 -20.58 -21.30
C LEU A 136 -1.67 -21.27 -22.49
N ASN A 137 -2.69 -20.64 -23.08
CA ASN A 137 -3.61 -21.26 -24.04
C ASN A 137 -3.69 -20.56 -25.41
N ARG A 138 -2.92 -19.48 -25.59
CA ARG A 138 -2.75 -18.80 -26.88
C ARG A 138 -1.29 -18.92 -27.28
N CYS A 139 -0.94 -19.98 -28.02
CA CYS A 139 0.40 -20.20 -28.53
C CYS A 139 0.49 -19.86 -30.02
N TYR A 140 1.60 -19.25 -30.41
CA TYR A 140 1.90 -18.80 -31.77
C TYR A 140 3.28 -19.28 -32.20
N ASN A 141 3.41 -19.62 -33.48
CA ASN A 141 4.70 -19.92 -34.11
C ASN A 141 5.50 -18.62 -34.34
N PRO A 142 6.77 -18.71 -34.79
CA PRO A 142 7.59 -17.53 -35.08
C PRO A 142 6.97 -16.61 -36.16
N GLU A 143 6.17 -17.17 -37.05
CA GLU A 143 5.45 -16.46 -38.11
C GLU A 143 4.19 -15.72 -37.59
N GLY A 144 3.80 -15.94 -36.33
CA GLY A 144 2.64 -15.32 -35.68
C GLY A 144 1.31 -16.06 -35.89
N GLU A 145 1.32 -17.22 -36.52
CA GLU A 145 0.15 -18.08 -36.68
C GLU A 145 -0.14 -18.87 -35.42
N ARG A 146 -1.43 -19.04 -35.11
CA ARG A 146 -1.86 -19.75 -33.91
C ARG A 146 -1.60 -21.26 -34.05
N ILE A 147 -0.93 -21.82 -33.05
CA ILE A 147 -0.67 -23.26 -32.94
C ILE A 147 -1.90 -23.94 -32.33
N VAL A 148 -2.32 -25.07 -32.91
CA VAL A 148 -3.45 -25.89 -32.45
C VAL A 148 -2.95 -27.29 -32.08
N GLY A 149 -3.62 -27.97 -31.16
CA GLY A 149 -3.24 -29.30 -30.68
C GLY A 149 -2.45 -29.25 -29.38
N THR A 150 -1.54 -30.18 -29.19
CA THR A 150 -0.74 -30.33 -27.96
C THR A 150 0.15 -29.11 -27.69
N ASP A 151 0.76 -28.55 -28.74
CA ASP A 151 1.66 -27.38 -28.64
C ASP A 151 0.91 -26.04 -28.58
N GLY A 152 -0.43 -26.09 -28.70
CA GLY A 152 -1.33 -24.95 -28.49
C GLY A 152 -1.45 -24.51 -27.03
N TYR A 153 -0.84 -25.26 -26.11
CA TYR A 153 -0.83 -25.00 -24.68
C TYR A 153 0.59 -25.06 -24.11
N LEU A 154 0.83 -24.36 -23.01
CA LEU A 154 2.09 -24.40 -22.27
C LEU A 154 1.83 -24.25 -20.77
N GLU A 155 2.23 -25.24 -19.98
CA GLU A 155 2.25 -25.10 -18.53
C GLU A 155 3.49 -24.33 -18.09
N VAL A 156 3.29 -23.33 -17.24
CA VAL A 156 4.35 -22.55 -16.61
C VAL A 156 4.08 -22.44 -15.12
N GLU A 157 5.14 -22.22 -14.34
CA GLU A 157 5.06 -21.96 -12.91
C GLU A 157 5.28 -20.47 -12.67
N ILE A 158 4.37 -19.85 -11.91
CA ILE A 158 4.44 -18.44 -11.51
C ILE A 158 4.47 -18.34 -9.99
N GLN A 159 5.13 -17.30 -9.49
CA GLN A 159 5.11 -16.96 -8.06
C GLN A 159 4.14 -15.82 -7.80
N GLU A 160 3.26 -16.01 -6.83
CA GLU A 160 2.30 -15.00 -6.38
C GLU A 160 2.28 -14.92 -4.85
N PRO A 161 2.02 -13.73 -4.28
CA PRO A 161 1.89 -13.58 -2.84
C PRO A 161 0.70 -14.33 -2.26
N VAL A 162 0.92 -14.98 -1.12
CA VAL A 162 -0.13 -15.59 -0.29
C VAL A 162 -0.72 -14.58 0.68
N GLY A 163 0.09 -13.63 1.14
CA GLY A 163 -0.27 -12.61 2.12
C GLY A 163 0.58 -11.36 1.95
N CYS A 164 0.05 -10.23 2.39
CA CYS A 164 0.69 -8.92 2.30
C CYS A 164 0.63 -8.23 3.66
N ALA A 165 1.73 -7.58 4.06
CA ALA A 165 1.80 -6.84 5.31
C ALA A 165 2.66 -5.58 5.18
N CYS A 166 2.41 -4.62 6.06
CA CYS A 166 3.30 -3.48 6.25
C CYS A 166 4.59 -3.94 6.94
N ARG A 167 5.71 -3.81 6.26
CA ARG A 167 7.03 -4.23 6.76
C ARG A 167 8.06 -3.16 6.45
N VAL A 168 9.17 -3.14 7.20
CA VAL A 168 10.27 -2.21 6.93
C VAL A 168 10.70 -2.32 5.46
N CYS A 169 10.72 -1.17 4.78
CA CYS A 169 11.20 -1.07 3.41
C CYS A 169 12.69 -1.42 3.40
N GLN A 170 13.14 -2.20 2.41
CA GLN A 170 14.58 -2.38 2.22
C GLN A 170 15.16 -1.03 1.80
N THR A 171 16.12 -0.52 2.56
CA THR A 171 16.96 0.58 2.09
C THR A 171 17.80 0.04 0.94
N MET A 172 17.73 0.63 -0.24
CA MET A 172 18.78 0.41 -1.24
C MET A 172 20.10 0.84 -0.58
N ALA A 173 20.97 -0.12 -0.33
CA ALA A 173 22.31 0.12 0.21
C ALA A 173 23.23 0.64 -0.90
#